data_AF-A0A146K9A2-F1
#
_entry.id   AF-A0A146K9A2-F1
#
_cell.length_a   1.000
_cell.length_b   1.000
_cell.length_c   1.000
_cell.angle_alpha   90.00
_cell.angle_beta   90.00
_cell.angle_gamma   90.00
#
_symmetry.space_group_name_H-M   'P 1'
#
loop_
_entity.id
_entity.type
_entity.pdbx_description
1 polymer ?
#
loop_
_entity_poly.entity_id
_entity_poly.type
_entity_poly.pdbx_seq_one_letter_code
_entity_poly.pdbx_strand_id
1 'polypeptide(L)' 'TLIVNKPKMQEGEQLIQNEKIKQFNFGNVYDDQSANDQIFTRHVSQMVDRAMHGFNVSVLAHGPSGSGKKHTLLA' A
#
# COMPACT_ATOMS: atom_id res chain seq x y z
N THR A 1 17.48 18.84 -36.12
CA THR A 1 17.43 17.82 -37.18
C THR A 1 17.72 16.46 -36.60
N LEU A 2 16.69 15.62 -36.47
CA LEU A 2 16.71 14.17 -36.61
C LEU A 2 15.24 13.76 -36.78
N ILE A 3 14.83 13.55 -38.03
CA ILE A 3 13.49 13.08 -38.40
C ILE A 3 13.55 11.55 -38.28
N VAL A 4 12.86 10.98 -37.30
CA VAL A 4 12.65 9.53 -37.21
C VAL A 4 11.34 9.22 -37.91
N ASN A 5 11.42 8.64 -39.10
CA ASN A 5 10.28 8.12 -39.83
C ASN A 5 9.65 6.96 -39.04
N LYS A 6 8.37 7.09 -38.67
CA LYS A 6 7.58 5.96 -38.15
C LYS A 6 7.04 5.13 -39.32
N PRO A 7 7.19 3.80 -39.33
CA PRO A 7 6.49 2.96 -40.29
C PRO A 7 4.99 3.02 -40.02
N LYS A 8 4.18 3.14 -41.09
CA LYS A 8 2.72 3.04 -41.02
C LYS A 8 2.36 1.57 -40.82
N MET A 9 1.81 1.24 -39.65
CA MET A 9 1.20 -0.07 -39.38
C MET A 9 -0.32 0.06 -39.47
N GLN A 10 -0.91 -0.90 -40.18
CA GLN A 10 -2.30 -0.94 -40.66
C GLN A 10 -3.32 -1.13 -39.52
N GLU A 11 -4.54 -0.67 -39.79
CA GLU A 11 -5.72 -0.69 -38.92
C GLU A 11 -6.01 -2.08 -38.32
N GLY A 12 -6.14 -2.13 -36.99
CA GLY A 12 -6.46 -3.32 -36.21
C GLY A 12 -6.30 -3.05 -34.71
N GLU A 13 -7.33 -2.42 -34.12
CA GLU A 13 -7.76 -2.36 -32.70
C GLU A 13 -6.81 -3.01 -31.63
N GLN A 14 -6.35 -2.37 -30.55
CA GLN A 14 -7.07 -1.51 -29.60
C GLN A 14 -6.10 -0.51 -28.92
N LEU A 15 -6.64 0.67 -28.60
CA LEU A 15 -6.00 1.76 -27.86
C LEU A 15 -5.66 1.30 -26.43
N ILE A 16 -4.41 0.91 -26.18
CA ILE A 16 -3.89 0.88 -24.81
C ILE A 16 -3.77 2.34 -24.38
N GLN A 17 -4.82 2.84 -23.73
CA GLN A 17 -4.75 4.12 -23.05
C GLN A 17 -3.58 4.04 -22.06
N ASN A 18 -2.64 4.97 -22.16
CA ASN A 18 -1.52 5.09 -21.22
C ASN A 18 -2.08 5.40 -19.82
N GLU A 19 -2.52 4.37 -19.10
CA GLU A 19 -2.82 4.49 -17.69
C GLU A 19 -1.54 4.87 -16.97
N LYS A 20 -1.49 6.12 -16.49
CA LYS A 20 -0.36 6.58 -15.67
C LYS A 20 -0.30 5.69 -14.43
N ILE A 21 0.71 4.85 -14.34
CA ILE A 21 1.02 4.07 -13.14
C ILE A 21 1.19 5.05 -11.98
N LYS A 22 0.30 4.96 -10.99
CA LYS A 22 0.41 5.74 -9.75
C LYS A 22 1.30 4.98 -8.78
N GLN A 23 2.37 5.62 -8.33
CA GLN A 23 3.26 5.08 -7.32
C GLN A 23 3.04 5.80 -6.00
N PHE A 24 3.06 5.04 -4.90
CA PHE A 24 2.90 5.55 -3.55
C PHE A 24 4.04 5.00 -2.68
N ASN A 25 4.54 5.83 -1.77
CA ASN A 25 5.62 5.47 -0.86
C ASN A 25 5.09 5.43 0.57
N PHE A 26 5.30 4.31 1.25
CA PHE A 26 4.97 4.11 2.66
C PHE A 26 6.20 3.55 3.37
N GLY A 27 6.32 3.80 4.67
CA GLY A 27 7.45 3.27 5.45
C GLY A 27 7.49 1.74 5.46
N ASN A 28 6.32 1.09 5.45
CA ASN A 28 6.17 -0.35 5.33
C ASN A 28 4.89 -0.66 4.55
N VAL A 29 4.89 -1.74 3.77
CA VAL A 29 3.75 -2.25 3.02
C VAL A 29 3.64 -3.75 3.31
N TYR A 30 2.43 -4.21 3.59
CA TYR A 30 2.11 -5.60 3.90
C TYR A 30 1.12 -6.12 2.86
N ASP A 31 1.38 -7.33 2.37
CA ASP A 31 0.54 -8.03 1.40
C ASP A 31 -0.38 -9.06 2.10
N ASP A 32 -1.10 -9.84 1.31
CA ASP A 32 -2.05 -10.85 1.78
C ASP A 32 -1.40 -12.07 2.45
N GLN A 33 -0.07 -12.24 2.28
CA GLN A 33 0.70 -13.29 2.94
C GLN A 33 1.23 -12.85 4.31
N SER A 34 1.08 -11.57 4.65
CA SER A 34 1.57 -11.00 5.91
C SER A 34 0.64 -11.34 7.08
N ALA A 35 1.22 -11.84 8.19
CA ALA A 35 0.47 -12.16 9.40
C ALA A 35 0.29 -10.95 10.34
N ASN A 36 -0.82 -10.90 11.09
CA ASN A 36 -1.08 -9.87 12.09
C ASN A 36 0.04 -9.78 13.14
N ASP A 37 0.55 -10.92 13.61
CA ASP A 37 1.65 -10.99 14.59
C ASP A 37 2.92 -10.28 14.11
N GLN A 38 3.21 -10.34 12.81
CA GLN A 38 4.35 -9.64 12.22
C GLN A 38 4.17 -8.12 12.32
N ILE A 39 2.97 -7.63 12.01
CA ILE A 39 2.63 -6.19 12.10
C ILE A 39 2.71 -5.73 13.55
N PHE A 40 2.14 -6.51 14.48
CA PHE A 40 2.17 -6.20 15.91
C PHE A 40 3.61 -6.14 16.42
N THR A 41 4.39 -7.19 16.18
CA THR A 41 5.76 -7.32 16.69
C THR A 41 6.68 -6.23 16.16
N ARG A 42 6.56 -5.86 14.87
CA ARG A 42 7.44 -4.86 14.24
C ARG A 42 7.09 -3.42 14.57
N HIS A 43 5.82 -3.11 14.86
CA HIS A 43 5.37 -1.71 14.94
C HIS A 43 4.60 -1.37 16.20
N VAL A 44 3.71 -2.25 16.66
CA VAL A 44 2.78 -1.92 17.75
C VAL A 44 3.39 -2.23 19.12
N SER A 45 4.24 -3.25 19.23
CA SER A 45 4.93 -3.64 20.46
C SER A 45 5.65 -2.45 21.13
N GLN A 46 6.47 -1.72 20.39
CA GLN A 46 7.20 -0.55 20.90
C GLN A 46 6.27 0.60 21.31
N MET A 47 5.10 0.70 20.66
CA MET A 47 4.08 1.68 21.02
C MET A 47 3.43 1.32 22.36
N VAL A 48 3.17 0.03 22.60
CA VAL A 48 2.71 -0.48 23.90
C VAL A 48 3.75 -0.21 24.98
N ASP A 49 5.03 -0.47 24.71
CA ASP A 49 6.11 -0.17 25.66
C ASP A 49 6.12 1.31 26.02
N ARG A 50 5.98 2.22 25.05
CA ARG A 50 5.86 3.66 25.33
C ARG A 50 4.63 3.98 26.16
N ALA A 51 3.49 3.36 25.89
CA ALA A 51 2.30 3.55 26.71
C ALA A 51 2.55 3.15 28.17
N MET A 52 3.28 2.06 28.42
CA MET A 52 3.68 1.63 29.78
C MET A 52 4.62 2.62 30.48
N HIS A 53 5.36 3.43 29.73
CA HIS A 53 6.22 4.50 30.26
C HIS A 53 5.49 5.85 30.40
N GLY A 54 4.15 5.87 30.28
CA GLY A 54 3.33 7.06 30.51
C GLY A 54 3.15 7.96 29.29
N PHE A 55 3.49 7.49 28.09
CA PHE A 55 3.22 8.23 26.86
C PHE A 55 1.80 7.95 26.35
N ASN A 56 1.12 9.00 25.87
CA ASN A 56 -0.11 8.84 25.12
C ASN A 56 0.21 8.31 23.72
N VAL A 57 -0.45 7.23 23.33
CA VAL A 57 -0.21 6.51 22.08
C VAL A 57 -1.55 6.21 21.41
N SER A 58 -1.60 6.34 20.09
CA SER A 58 -2.78 6.03 19.28
C SER A 58 -2.40 5.20 18.06
N VAL A 59 -3.11 4.09 17.86
CA VAL A 59 -3.02 3.24 16.66
C VAL A 59 -4.36 3.31 15.92
N LEU A 60 -4.31 3.59 14.62
CA LEU A 60 -5.50 3.79 13.79
C LEU A 60 -5.50 2.78 12.64
N ALA A 61 -6.62 2.10 12.43
CA ALA A 61 -6.89 1.34 11.21
C ALA A 61 -7.87 2.13 10.33
N HIS A 62 -7.44 2.51 9.13
CA HIS A 62 -8.23 3.29 8.18
C HIS A 62 -8.33 2.58 6.82
N GLY A 63 -9.47 2.72 6.15
CA GLY A 63 -9.75 2.07 4.87
C GLY A 63 -11.25 1.79 4.65
N PRO A 64 -11.66 1.38 3.44
CA PRO A 64 -13.06 1.10 3.11
C PRO A 64 -13.61 -0.14 3.85
N SER A 65 -14.93 -0.33 3.86
CA SER A 65 -15.54 -1.54 4.42
C SER A 65 -15.00 -2.81 3.75
N GLY A 66 -14.75 -3.86 4.54
CA GLY A 66 -14.13 -5.10 4.06
C GLY A 66 -12.60 -5.07 3.96
N SER A 67 -11.94 -3.92 4.14
CA SER A 67 -10.47 -3.80 4.00
C SER A 67 -9.63 -4.36 5.16
N GLY A 68 -10.21 -5.22 6.02
CA GLY A 68 -9.45 -5.85 7.11
C GLY A 68 -9.24 -5.02 8.39
N LYS A 69 -9.72 -3.76 8.51
CA LYS A 69 -9.52 -2.93 9.73
C LYS A 69 -9.81 -3.64 11.04
N LYS A 70 -10.96 -4.33 11.13
CA LYS A 70 -11.37 -5.09 12.32
C LYS A 70 -10.47 -6.32 12.53
N HIS A 71 -10.10 -6.99 11.46
CA HIS A 71 -9.19 -8.14 11.50
C HIS A 71 -7.82 -7.73 12.04
N THR A 72 -7.23 -6.63 11.55
CA THR A 72 -5.90 -6.18 11.99
C THR A 72 -5.86 -5.72 13.45
N LEU A 73 -6.98 -5.20 13.99
CA LEU A 73 -7.01 -4.66 15.36
C LEU A 73 -7.53 -5.63 16.42
N LEU A 74 -8.41 -6.57 16.06
CA LEU A 74 -9.18 -7.36 17.02
C LEU A 74 -9.04 -8.88 16.86
N ALA A 75 -8.40 -9.36 15.79
CA ALA A 75 -8.19 -10.79 15.53
C ALA A 75 -6.74 -11.17 15.78
#